data_AF-A0A950W5J4-F1
#
_entry.id   AF-A0A950W5J4-F1
#
_cell.length_a   1.000
_cell.length_b   1.000
_cell.length_c   1.000
_cell.angle_alpha   90.00
_cell.angle_beta   90.00
_cell.angle_gamma   90.00
#
_symmetry.space_group_name_H-M   'P 1'
#
loop_
_entity.id
_entity.type
_entity.pdbx_description
1 polymer ?
#
loop_
_entity_poly.entity_id
_entity_poly.type
_entity_poly.pdbx_seq_one_letter_code
_entity_poly.pdbx_strand_id
1 'polypeptide(L)'
;AAMRQIKGANAIVTAPGSDGVDFVSRYFAPNYGVDEDPATGSAHCVLTPYWATRLGKNRLTARQISKRVGELDLTMRGDRITVAGRAVLYLEGAITV
;
A
#
# COMPACT_ATOMS: atom_id res chain seq x y z
N ALA A 1 10.35 18.63 -2.76
CA ALA A 1 11.49 18.09 -3.53
C ALA A 1 10.97 17.42 -4.81
N ALA A 2 11.71 17.50 -5.92
CA ALA A 2 11.44 16.98 -7.29
C ALA A 2 9.98 16.64 -7.67
N MET A 3 9.34 15.62 -7.09
CA MET A 3 7.95 15.24 -7.36
C MET A 3 6.93 16.38 -7.24
N ARG A 4 7.14 17.36 -6.36
CA ARG A 4 6.27 18.56 -6.25
C ARG A 4 6.26 19.43 -7.52
N GLN A 5 7.25 19.26 -8.40
CA GLN A 5 7.33 19.98 -9.67
C GLN A 5 6.43 19.33 -10.74
N ILE A 6 6.00 18.08 -10.55
CA ILE A 6 5.15 17.34 -11.49
C ILE A 6 3.70 17.50 -11.04
N LYS A 7 2.95 18.45 -11.62
CA LYS A 7 1.57 18.75 -11.22
C LYS A 7 0.66 17.52 -11.30
N GLY A 8 -0.17 17.32 -10.27
CA GLY A 8 -1.16 16.23 -10.20
C GLY A 8 -0.57 14.83 -9.97
N ALA A 9 0.75 14.69 -9.93
CA ALA A 9 1.39 13.39 -9.79
C ALA A 9 1.22 12.78 -8.39
N ASN A 10 0.95 11.49 -8.39
CA ASN A 10 1.29 10.55 -7.33
C ASN A 10 2.26 9.51 -7.91
N ALA A 11 2.95 8.76 -7.06
CA ALA A 11 3.83 7.69 -7.50
C ALA A 11 3.72 6.49 -6.57
N ILE A 12 3.60 5.31 -7.18
CA ILE A 12 3.78 4.02 -6.52
C ILE A 12 5.13 3.47 -6.96
N VAL A 13 6.01 3.20 -6.00
CA VAL A 13 7.30 2.53 -6.25
C VAL A 13 7.20 1.13 -5.67
N THR A 14 7.61 0.10 -6.40
CA THR A 14 7.48 -1.30 -5.97
C THR A 14 8.64 -2.16 -6.44
N ALA A 15 8.93 -3.22 -5.70
CA ALA A 15 10.00 -4.17 -6.00
C ALA A 15 9.64 -5.56 -5.43
N PRO A 16 10.31 -6.65 -5.88
CA PRO A 16 10.16 -7.95 -5.24
C PRO A 16 10.49 -7.85 -3.76
N GLY A 17 9.79 -8.64 -2.94
CA GLY A 17 9.99 -8.64 -1.51
C GLY A 17 11.24 -9.41 -1.09
N SER A 18 11.72 -9.10 0.10
CA SER A 18 12.68 -9.89 0.87
C SER A 18 12.04 -10.29 2.20
N ASP A 19 12.70 -11.16 2.97
CA ASP A 19 12.32 -11.45 4.36
C ASP A 19 10.88 -11.97 4.54
N GLY A 20 10.44 -12.81 3.59
CA GLY A 20 9.18 -13.55 3.69
C GLY A 20 7.93 -12.81 3.20
N VAL A 21 8.06 -11.64 2.55
CA VAL A 21 6.96 -11.00 1.81
C VAL A 21 7.13 -11.15 0.30
N ASP A 22 6.03 -11.20 -0.45
CA ASP A 22 6.08 -11.36 -1.91
C ASP A 22 6.55 -10.08 -2.63
N PHE A 23 6.11 -8.92 -2.16
CA PHE A 23 6.54 -7.63 -2.71
C PHE A 23 6.52 -6.50 -1.68
N VAL A 24 7.27 -5.44 -2.00
CA VAL A 24 7.28 -4.20 -1.22
C VAL A 24 6.82 -3.01 -2.04
N SER A 25 6.33 -1.97 -1.36
CA SER A 25 5.90 -0.73 -2.02
C SER A 25 6.16 0.52 -1.18
N ARG A 26 6.14 1.69 -1.85
CA ARG A 26 6.06 3.03 -1.24
C ARG A 26 5.11 3.89 -2.07
N TYR A 27 4.42 4.82 -1.42
CA TYR A 27 3.45 5.71 -2.08
C TYR A 27 3.71 7.17 -1.72
N PHE A 28 3.81 8.02 -2.74
CA PHE A 28 4.11 9.45 -2.61
C PHE A 28 3.05 10.28 -3.33
N ALA A 29 2.50 11.29 -2.65
CA ALA A 29 1.47 12.18 -3.20
C ALA A 29 1.65 13.64 -2.72
N PRO A 30 2.84 14.25 -2.90
CA PRO A 30 3.19 15.50 -2.22
C PRO A 30 2.37 16.71 -2.70
N ASN A 31 1.82 16.67 -3.92
CA ASN A 31 0.88 17.69 -4.41
C ASN A 31 -0.47 17.65 -3.70
N TYR A 32 -0.79 16.55 -3.03
CA TYR A 32 -2.01 16.36 -2.23
C TYR A 32 -1.73 16.53 -0.72
N GLY A 33 -0.60 17.12 -0.36
CA GLY A 33 -0.22 17.34 1.04
C GLY A 33 0.36 16.12 1.76
N VAL A 34 0.50 14.98 1.07
CA VAL A 34 1.04 13.73 1.62
C VAL A 34 2.40 13.46 1.02
N ASP A 35 3.47 13.84 1.71
CA ASP A 35 4.84 13.59 1.21
C ASP A 35 5.07 12.10 0.96
N GLU A 36 4.70 11.26 1.93
CA GLU A 36 4.66 9.80 1.82
C GLU A 36 3.50 9.27 2.67
N ASP A 37 2.67 8.41 2.08
CA ASP A 37 1.57 7.75 2.82
C ASP A 37 2.12 6.51 3.53
N PRO A 38 1.88 6.33 4.84
CA PRO A 38 2.40 5.19 5.58
C PRO A 38 1.95 3.82 5.07
N ALA A 39 0.67 3.69 4.68
CA ALA A 39 0.06 2.44 4.24
C ALA A 39 -1.17 2.73 3.36
N THR A 40 -1.10 2.39 2.07
CA THR A 40 -2.07 2.83 1.06
C THR A 40 -2.85 1.65 0.48
N GLY A 41 -4.04 1.37 1.02
CA GLY A 41 -4.86 0.24 0.55
C GLY A 41 -5.24 0.32 -0.93
N SER A 42 -5.59 1.51 -1.42
CA SER A 42 -6.00 1.72 -2.82
C SER A 42 -4.88 1.45 -3.84
N ALA A 43 -3.62 1.73 -3.50
CA ALA A 43 -2.48 1.42 -4.36
C ALA A 43 -2.37 -0.09 -4.65
N HIS A 44 -2.83 -0.93 -3.72
CA HIS A 44 -2.79 -2.37 -3.87
C HIS A 44 -3.83 -2.90 -4.87
N CYS A 45 -4.86 -2.12 -5.24
CA CYS A 45 -5.76 -2.46 -6.34
C CYS A 45 -5.01 -2.62 -7.68
N VAL A 46 -3.89 -1.90 -7.86
CA VAL A 46 -3.04 -1.99 -9.04
C VAL A 46 -1.86 -2.96 -8.81
N LEU A 47 -1.26 -2.94 -7.62
CA LEU A 47 -0.08 -3.76 -7.33
C LEU A 47 -0.40 -5.25 -7.20
N THR A 48 -1.54 -5.61 -6.62
CA THR A 48 -1.91 -7.02 -6.41
C THR A 48 -2.03 -7.78 -7.73
N PRO A 49 -2.82 -7.34 -8.75
CA PRO A 49 -2.87 -8.05 -10.02
C PRO A 49 -1.53 -8.05 -10.77
N TYR A 50 -0.75 -6.97 -10.67
CA TYR A 50 0.58 -6.88 -11.26
C TYR A 50 1.52 -7.97 -10.70
N TRP A 51 1.64 -8.07 -9.38
CA TRP A 51 2.51 -9.05 -8.73
C TRP A 51 1.93 -10.47 -8.76
N ALA A 52 0.61 -10.63 -8.67
CA ALA A 52 -0.08 -11.92 -8.82
C ALA A 52 0.29 -12.57 -10.15
N THR A 53 0.19 -11.81 -11.24
CA THR A 53 0.53 -12.26 -12.59
C THR A 53 2.01 -12.59 -12.69
N ARG A 54 2.88 -11.72 -12.16
CA ARG A 54 4.34 -11.87 -12.26
C ARG A 54 4.87 -13.06 -11.46
N LEU A 55 4.25 -13.37 -10.32
CA LEU A 55 4.69 -14.43 -9.40
C LEU A 55 3.89 -15.73 -9.57
N GLY A 56 2.82 -15.72 -10.37
CA GLY A 56 1.92 -16.87 -10.52
C GLY A 56 1.18 -17.24 -9.24
N LYS A 57 0.82 -16.23 -8.42
CA LYS A 57 0.19 -16.43 -7.09
C LYS A 57 -1.14 -15.69 -6.99
N ASN A 58 -2.13 -16.32 -6.39
CA ASN A 58 -3.43 -15.69 -6.08
C ASN A 58 -3.51 -15.10 -4.67
N ARG A 59 -2.66 -15.55 -3.74
CA ARG A 59 -2.52 -14.98 -2.40
C ARG A 59 -1.12 -14.41 -2.29
N LEU A 60 -1.03 -13.16 -1.86
CA LEU A 60 0.24 -12.46 -1.73
C LEU A 60 0.34 -11.78 -0.38
N THR A 61 1.56 -11.70 0.15
CA THR A 61 1.88 -10.84 1.29
C THR A 61 2.67 -9.63 0.79
N ALA A 62 2.29 -8.44 1.25
CA ALA A 62 2.94 -7.19 0.85
C ALA A 62 3.36 -6.37 2.06
N ARG A 63 4.44 -5.62 1.90
CA ARG A 63 4.87 -4.63 2.90
C ARG A 63 5.07 -3.26 2.26
N GLN A 64 4.31 -2.26 2.71
CA GLN A 64 4.56 -0.87 2.38
C GLN A 64 5.65 -0.33 3.31
N ILE A 65 6.86 -0.19 2.80
CA ILE A 65 8.09 0.10 3.55
C ILE A 65 8.29 1.62 3.77
N SER A 66 7.26 2.26 4.30
CA SER A 66 7.32 3.64 4.80
C SER A 66 7.99 3.69 6.20
N LYS A 67 8.15 4.89 6.78
CA LYS A 67 8.67 5.04 8.15
C LYS A 67 7.86 4.27 9.21
N ARG A 68 6.55 4.09 9.02
CA ARG A 68 5.67 3.40 9.99
C ARG A 68 5.37 1.94 9.62
N VAL A 69 5.65 1.56 8.38
CA VAL A 69 5.41 0.24 7.79
C VAL A 69 3.93 -0.17 7.78
N GLY A 70 3.46 -0.67 6.65
CA GLY A 70 2.14 -1.32 6.54
C GLY A 70 2.31 -2.75 6.04
N GLU A 71 1.82 -3.74 6.79
CA GLU A 71 1.79 -5.14 6.35
C GLU A 71 0.38 -5.50 5.87
N LEU A 72 0.29 -6.11 4.69
CA LEU A 72 -0.98 -6.43 4.04
C LEU A 72 -1.00 -7.87 3.54
N ASP A 73 -2.13 -8.54 3.78
CA ASP A 73 -2.51 -9.80 3.15
C ASP A 73 -3.45 -9.53 1.98
N LEU A 74 -3.11 -10.05 0.82
CA LEU A 74 -3.79 -9.75 -0.44
C LEU A 74 -4.29 -11.05 -1.08
N THR A 75 -5.47 -11.00 -1.69
CA THR A 75 -6.01 -12.15 -2.43
C THR A 75 -6.76 -11.70 -3.68
N MET A 76 -6.40 -12.28 -4.82
CA MET A 76 -7.15 -12.15 -6.08
C MET A 76 -8.51 -12.86 -5.97
N ARG A 77 -9.57 -12.18 -6.39
CA ARG A 77 -10.97 -12.64 -6.41
C ARG A 77 -11.59 -12.31 -7.77
N GLY A 78 -11.10 -12.95 -8.82
CA GLY A 78 -11.51 -12.64 -10.19
C GLY A 78 -11.05 -11.25 -10.60
N ASP A 79 -12.00 -10.35 -10.85
CA ASP A 79 -11.80 -8.93 -11.19
C ASP A 79 -11.59 -8.02 -9.97
N ARG A 80 -11.68 -8.58 -8.76
CA ARG A 80 -11.53 -7.86 -7.49
C ARG A 80 -10.34 -8.38 -6.68
N ILE A 81 -9.97 -7.61 -5.66
CA ILE A 81 -9.02 -8.03 -4.65
C ILE A 81 -9.61 -7.90 -3.26
N THR A 82 -9.17 -8.77 -2.35
CA THR A 82 -9.32 -8.56 -0.91
C THR A 82 -8.01 -7.98 -0.37
N VAL A 83 -8.12 -6.95 0.45
CA VAL A 83 -7.01 -6.37 1.21
C VAL A 83 -7.33 -6.55 2.69
N ALA A 84 -6.43 -7.19 3.43
CA ALA A 84 -6.53 -7.37 4.86
C ALA A 84 -5.25 -6.90 5.55
N GLY A 85 -5.38 -6.46 6.80
CA GLY A 85 -4.28 -6.02 7.65
C GLY A 85 -4.71 -5.97 9.10
N ARG A 86 -3.74 -5.89 10.01
CA ARG A 86 -4.02 -5.75 11.45
C ARG A 86 -4.22 -4.28 11.81
N ALA A 87 -5.20 -4.02 12.67
CA ALA A 87 -5.41 -2.71 13.27
C ALA A 87 -5.04 -2.74 14.76
N VAL A 88 -4.58 -1.60 15.28
CA VAL A 88 -4.28 -1.41 16.70
C VAL A 88 -5.05 -0.18 17.18
N LEU A 89 -5.81 -0.33 18.25
CA LEU A 89 -6.53 0.77 18.87
C LEU A 89 -5.53 1.73 19.52
N TYR A 90 -5.49 2.97 19.07
CA TYR A 90 -4.64 4.02 19.64
C TYR A 90 -5.34 4.77 20.78
N LEU A 91 -6.61 5.12 20.59
CA LEU A 91 -7.39 5.90 21.52
C LEU A 91 -8.87 5.54 21.39
N GLU A 92 -9.57 5.49 22.52
CA GLU A 92 -11.01 5.37 22.63
C GLU A 92 -11.54 6.53 23.47
N GLY A 93 -12.67 7.11 23.07
CA GLY A 93 -13.26 8.27 23.75
C GLY A 93 -14.62 8.65 23.18
N ALA A 94 -15.21 9.72 23.71
CA ALA A 94 -16.50 10.24 23.27
C ALA A 94 -16.35 11.64 22.66
N ILE A 95 -17.09 11.90 21.57
CA ILE A 95 -17.22 13.23 20.96
C ILE A 95 -18.62 13.75 21.29
N THR A 96 -18.70 14.89 21.96
CA THR A 96 -19.96 15.62 22.17
C THR A 96 -20.07 16.71 21.11
N VAL A 97 -21.22 16.78 20.43
CA VAL A 97 -21.53 17.78 19.41
C VAL A 97 -22.53 18.79 19.98
#